data_AF-A0A350UP25-F1
#
_entry.id   AF-A0A350UP25-F1
#
_cell.length_a   1.000
_cell.length_b   1.000
_cell.length_c   1.000
_cell.angle_alpha   90.00
_cell.angle_beta   90.00
_cell.angle_gamma   90.00
#
_symmetry.space_group_name_H-M   'P 1'
#
loop_
_entity.id
_entity.type
_entity.pdbx_description
1 polymer ?
#
loop_
_entity_poly.entity_id
_entity_poly.type
_entity_poly.pdbx_seq_one_letter_code
_entity_poly.pdbx_strand_id
1 'polypeptide(L)'
;MIARYTRPQMGQIWSDENKYRQWLNVELAAAEALSERGEVPPEAARDLRQHADFDVGRIFEIEKEVRHDVIAFTTAVAEVMKAKGVGESSRWLHYGMTSNDVVDTAQALQLKESSALLLAGLRELLDIL
;
A
#
# COMPACT_ATOMS: atom_id res chain seq x y z
N MET A 1 15.55 12.00 5.67
CA MET A 1 16.94 12.13 5.20
C MET A 1 16.96 13.16 4.08
N ILE A 2 17.93 14.08 4.02
CA ILE A 2 17.97 15.07 2.94
C ILE A 2 18.44 14.43 1.62
N ALA A 3 18.00 14.97 0.49
CA ALA A 3 18.29 14.44 -0.85
C ALA A 3 19.80 14.24 -1.11
N ARG A 4 20.66 15.07 -0.51
CA ARG A 4 22.12 14.98 -0.62
C ARG A 4 22.69 13.61 -0.22
N TYR A 5 22.09 12.92 0.74
CA TYR A 5 22.61 11.65 1.29
C TYR A 5 21.70 10.46 0.98
N THR A 6 20.49 10.69 0.48
CA THR A 6 19.56 9.63 0.15
C THR A 6 19.99 8.95 -1.15
N ARG A 7 20.39 7.68 -1.08
CA ARG A 7 20.58 6.85 -2.28
C ARG A 7 19.23 6.70 -3.00
N PRO A 8 19.16 6.87 -4.34
CA PRO A 8 17.90 6.80 -5.08
C PRO A 8 17.06 5.55 -4.78
N GLN A 9 17.68 4.37 -4.72
CA GLN A 9 17.01 3.10 -4.40
C GLN A 9 16.37 3.10 -3.01
N MET A 10 17.05 3.63 -1.99
CA MET A 10 16.49 3.74 -0.65
C MET A 10 15.40 4.81 -0.60
N GLY A 11 15.59 5.93 -1.30
CA GLY A 11 14.57 6.97 -1.42
C GLY A 11 13.26 6.44 -2.03
N GLN A 12 13.34 5.58 -3.05
CA GLN A 12 12.17 4.97 -3.68
C GLN A 12 11.37 4.09 -2.69
N ILE A 13 12.06 3.29 -1.87
CA ILE A 13 11.41 2.42 -0.87
C ILE A 13 10.57 3.23 0.13
N TRP A 14 11.06 4.40 0.54
CA TRP A 14 10.40 5.27 1.51
C TRP A 14 9.59 6.40 0.88
N SER A 15 9.36 6.35 -0.43
CA SER A 15 8.47 7.30 -1.12
C SER A 15 7.01 7.05 -0.75
N ASP A 16 6.17 8.09 -0.83
CA ASP A 16 4.72 7.95 -0.60
C ASP A 16 4.08 6.99 -1.62
N GLU A 17 4.55 7.00 -2.87
CA GLU A 17 4.11 6.06 -3.90
C GLU A 17 4.32 4.61 -3.44
N ASN A 18 5.53 4.25 -2.97
CA ASN A 18 5.77 2.90 -2.48
C ASN A 18 5.01 2.63 -1.17
N LYS A 19 4.92 3.60 -0.25
CA LYS A 19 4.14 3.46 1.00
C LYS A 19 2.70 3.03 0.71
N TYR A 20 1.99 3.80 -0.11
CA TYR A 20 0.59 3.50 -0.45
C TYR A 20 0.47 2.25 -1.33
N ARG A 21 1.50 1.92 -2.13
CA ARG A 21 1.55 0.65 -2.86
C ARG A 21 1.62 -0.54 -1.90
N GLN A 22 2.43 -0.47 -0.85
CA GLN A 22 2.48 -1.51 0.19
C GLN A 22 1.17 -1.59 0.97
N TRP A 23 0.51 -0.46 1.26
CA TRP A 23 -0.82 -0.46 1.89
C TRP A 23 -1.82 -1.20 1.00
N LEU A 24 -1.88 -0.85 -0.30
CA LEU A 24 -2.75 -1.53 -1.25
C LEU A 24 -2.45 -3.03 -1.33
N ASN A 25 -1.18 -3.45 -1.32
CA ASN A 25 -0.83 -4.86 -1.33
C ASN A 25 -1.37 -5.61 -0.09
N VAL A 26 -1.29 -5.01 1.09
CA VAL A 26 -1.84 -5.60 2.33
C VAL A 26 -3.36 -5.69 2.27
N GLU A 27 -4.03 -4.62 1.83
CA GLU A 27 -5.48 -4.58 1.65
C GLU A 27 -5.98 -5.66 0.70
N LEU A 28 -5.33 -5.81 -0.46
CA LEU A 28 -5.69 -6.82 -1.44
C LEU A 28 -5.48 -8.23 -0.90
N ALA A 29 -4.36 -8.48 -0.21
CA ALA A 29 -4.10 -9.78 0.41
C ALA A 29 -5.13 -10.11 1.50
N ALA A 30 -5.56 -9.12 2.30
CA ALA A 30 -6.60 -9.30 3.30
C ALA A 30 -7.96 -9.62 2.66
N ALA A 31 -8.36 -8.85 1.63
CA ALA A 31 -9.63 -9.08 0.93
C ALA A 31 -9.70 -10.47 0.28
N GLU A 32 -8.58 -10.95 -0.29
CA GLU A 32 -8.47 -12.30 -0.84
C GLU A 32 -8.59 -13.37 0.23
N ALA A 33 -7.85 -13.24 1.34
CA ALA A 33 -7.91 -14.19 2.44
C ALA A 33 -9.31 -14.25 3.08
N LEU A 34 -9.99 -13.11 3.19
CA LEU A 34 -11.38 -13.04 3.66
C LEU A 34 -12.36 -13.66 2.65
N SER A 35 -12.08 -13.56 1.35
CA SER A 35 -12.88 -14.21 0.31
C SER A 35 -12.73 -15.73 0.32
N GLU A 36 -11.51 -16.24 0.53
CA GLU A 36 -11.25 -17.68 0.73
C GLU A 36 -12.01 -18.24 1.95
N ARG A 37 -12.25 -17.39 2.96
CA ARG A 37 -13.05 -17.71 4.15
C ARG A 37 -14.56 -17.54 3.97
N GLY A 38 -15.01 -17.02 2.82
CA GLY A 38 -16.42 -16.76 2.52
C GLY A 38 -17.00 -15.50 3.15
N GLU A 39 -16.17 -14.60 3.68
CA GLU A 39 -16.59 -13.34 4.31
C GLU A 39 -16.70 -12.18 3.31
N VAL A 40 -15.87 -12.19 2.27
CA VAL A 40 -15.90 -11.24 1.14
C VAL A 40 -16.36 -11.97 -0.13
N PRO A 41 -17.30 -11.43 -0.92
CA PRO A 41 -17.72 -12.03 -2.18
C PRO A 41 -16.52 -12.23 -3.14
N PRO A 42 -16.38 -13.39 -3.78
CA PRO A 42 -15.24 -13.67 -4.69
C PRO A 42 -15.11 -12.66 -5.84
N GLU A 43 -16.22 -12.15 -6.35
CA GLU A 43 -16.23 -11.10 -7.36
C GLU A 43 -15.63 -9.79 -6.84
N ALA A 44 -15.91 -9.42 -5.58
CA ALA A 44 -15.39 -8.19 -4.99
C ALA A 44 -13.88 -8.27 -4.78
N ALA A 45 -13.37 -9.39 -4.27
CA ALA A 45 -11.93 -9.62 -4.14
C ALA A 45 -11.21 -9.59 -5.51
N ARG A 46 -11.81 -10.19 -6.54
CA ARG A 46 -11.29 -10.13 -7.92
C ARG A 46 -11.29 -8.71 -8.46
N ASP A 47 -12.38 -7.97 -8.27
CA ASP A 47 -12.50 -6.58 -8.73
C ASP A 47 -11.47 -5.68 -8.06
N LEU A 48 -11.29 -5.83 -6.74
CA LEU A 48 -10.25 -5.15 -5.98
C LEU A 48 -8.86 -5.43 -6.58
N ARG A 49 -8.49 -6.70 -6.75
CA ARG A 49 -7.18 -7.08 -7.30
C ARG A 49 -6.93 -6.52 -8.70
N GLN A 50 -7.95 -6.44 -9.55
CA GLN A 50 -7.82 -6.01 -10.95
C GLN A 50 -7.87 -4.49 -11.13
N HIS A 51 -8.63 -3.79 -10.27
CA HIS A 51 -9.02 -2.41 -10.53
C HIS A 51 -8.61 -1.43 -9.45
N ALA A 52 -8.34 -1.87 -8.21
CA ALA A 52 -7.91 -0.97 -7.15
C ALA A 52 -6.55 -0.35 -7.51
N ASP A 53 -6.51 0.97 -7.46
CA ASP A 53 -5.30 1.78 -7.66
C ASP A 53 -5.53 3.13 -6.98
N PHE A 54 -4.52 3.98 -6.95
CA PHE A 54 -4.60 5.28 -6.30
C PHE A 54 -3.75 6.34 -7.01
N ASP A 55 -3.98 7.59 -6.64
CA ASP A 55 -3.11 8.72 -6.96
C ASP A 55 -2.67 9.40 -5.66
N VAL A 56 -1.36 9.57 -5.46
CA VAL A 56 -0.79 10.13 -4.22
C VAL A 56 -1.22 11.58 -4.01
N GLY A 57 -1.30 12.37 -5.09
CA GLY A 57 -1.76 13.75 -5.03
C GLY A 57 -3.19 13.82 -4.50
N ARG A 58 -4.06 12.95 -5.02
CA ARG A 58 -5.46 12.84 -4.60
C ARG A 58 -5.60 12.41 -3.15
N ILE A 59 -4.79 11.47 -2.67
CA ILE A 59 -4.77 11.09 -1.25
C ILE A 59 -4.47 12.31 -0.39
N PHE A 60 -3.45 13.10 -0.73
CA PHE A 60 -3.11 14.30 0.05
C PHE A 60 -4.17 15.40 -0.02
N GLU A 61 -4.91 15.52 -1.12
CA GLU A 61 -6.05 16.42 -1.19
C GLU A 61 -7.15 16.01 -0.21
N ILE A 62 -7.54 14.73 -0.21
CA ILE A 62 -8.57 14.20 0.68
C ILE A 62 -8.11 14.30 2.14
N GLU A 63 -6.83 14.01 2.42
CA GLU A 63 -6.27 14.06 3.78
C GLU A 63 -6.37 15.45 4.41
N LYS A 64 -6.26 16.53 3.62
CA LYS A 64 -6.45 17.90 4.12
C LYS A 64 -7.84 18.12 4.70
N GLU A 65 -8.83 17.42 4.19
CA GLU A 65 -10.23 17.50 4.62
C GLU A 65 -10.51 16.56 5.78
N VAL A 66 -10.18 15.28 5.62
CA VAL A 66 -10.54 14.23 6.60
C VAL A 66 -9.56 14.12 7.77
N ARG A 67 -8.36 14.69 7.63
CA ARG A 67 -7.26 14.67 8.63
C ARG A 67 -6.89 13.28 9.14
N HIS A 68 -7.01 12.29 8.25
CA HIS A 68 -6.67 10.90 8.51
C HIS A 68 -6.23 10.23 7.20
N ASP A 69 -4.97 9.80 7.15
CA ASP A 69 -4.29 9.24 5.98
C ASP A 69 -4.91 7.93 5.46
N VAL A 70 -5.24 6.97 6.34
CA VAL A 70 -5.90 5.71 5.93
C VAL A 70 -7.30 5.96 5.35
N ILE A 71 -8.08 6.87 5.93
CA ILE A 71 -9.38 7.28 5.37
C ILE A 71 -9.17 7.94 4.00
N ALA A 72 -8.18 8.82 3.88
CA ALA A 72 -7.88 9.48 2.61
C ALA A 72 -7.45 8.48 1.53
N PHE A 73 -6.59 7.52 1.88
CA PHE A 73 -6.14 6.44 1.01
C PHE A 73 -7.31 5.57 0.52
N THR A 74 -8.10 5.01 1.43
CA THR A 74 -9.24 4.16 1.09
C THR A 74 -10.29 4.91 0.25
N THR A 75 -10.51 6.20 0.53
CA THR A 75 -11.38 7.07 -0.28
C THR A 75 -10.83 7.25 -1.70
N ALA A 76 -9.54 7.52 -1.86
CA ALA A 76 -8.91 7.66 -3.17
C ALA A 76 -9.01 6.38 -4.00
N VAL A 77 -8.80 5.21 -3.37
CA VAL A 77 -8.96 3.91 -4.04
C VAL A 77 -10.41 3.69 -4.47
N ALA A 78 -11.37 4.02 -3.61
CA ALA A 78 -12.79 3.92 -3.94
C ALA A 78 -13.19 4.82 -5.11
N GLU A 79 -12.65 6.04 -5.20
CA GLU A 79 -12.86 6.93 -6.36
C GLU A 79 -12.36 6.30 -7.67
N VAL A 80 -11.17 5.68 -7.65
CA VAL A 80 -10.63 4.95 -8.82
C VAL A 80 -11.50 3.76 -9.20
N MET A 81 -11.93 2.95 -8.24
CA MET A 81 -12.80 1.80 -8.50
C MET A 81 -14.14 2.22 -9.09
N LYS A 82 -14.72 3.31 -8.57
CA LYS A 82 -15.95 3.91 -9.11
C LYS A 82 -15.76 4.36 -10.55
N ALA A 83 -14.65 5.02 -10.88
CA ALA A 83 -14.33 5.43 -12.25
C ALA A 83 -14.16 4.24 -13.21
N LYS A 84 -13.73 3.08 -12.70
CA LYS A 84 -13.60 1.81 -13.45
C LYS A 84 -14.91 1.00 -13.53
N GLY A 85 -16.02 1.52 -13.00
CA GLY A 85 -17.34 0.86 -13.06
C GLY A 85 -17.56 -0.26 -12.05
N VAL A 86 -16.63 -0.46 -11.10
CA VAL A 86 -16.68 -1.52 -10.06
C VAL A 86 -16.74 -0.91 -8.65
N GLY A 87 -17.36 0.27 -8.52
CA GLY A 87 -17.40 1.03 -7.27
C GLY A 87 -18.07 0.30 -6.10
N GLU A 88 -19.05 -0.57 -6.35
CA GLU A 88 -19.70 -1.35 -5.29
C GLU A 88 -18.71 -2.28 -4.57
N SER A 89 -17.72 -2.81 -5.28
CA SER A 89 -16.70 -3.70 -4.72
C SER A 89 -15.75 -2.98 -3.76
N SER A 90 -15.65 -1.64 -3.82
CA SER A 90 -14.75 -0.86 -2.94
C SER A 90 -15.17 -0.88 -1.47
N ARG A 91 -16.43 -1.22 -1.15
CA ARG A 91 -16.89 -1.38 0.25
C ARG A 91 -16.19 -2.50 1.01
N TRP A 92 -15.55 -3.42 0.28
CA TRP A 92 -14.84 -4.57 0.83
C TRP A 92 -13.34 -4.29 1.02
N LEU A 93 -12.84 -3.16 0.51
CA LEU A 93 -11.52 -2.63 0.88
C LEU A 93 -11.54 -2.29 2.38
N HIS A 94 -10.47 -2.63 3.11
CA HIS A 94 -10.34 -2.40 4.55
C HIS A 94 -11.37 -3.12 5.44
N TYR A 95 -12.11 -4.10 4.91
CA TYR A 95 -13.15 -4.79 5.67
C TYR A 95 -12.56 -5.60 6.82
N GLY A 96 -13.07 -5.37 8.04
CA GLY A 96 -12.69 -6.13 9.23
C GLY A 96 -11.31 -5.79 9.81
N MET A 97 -10.64 -4.75 9.29
CA MET A 97 -9.33 -4.31 9.75
C MET A 97 -9.39 -2.96 10.48
N THR A 98 -8.36 -2.70 11.27
CA THR A 98 -8.03 -1.38 11.78
C THR A 98 -6.92 -0.74 10.95
N SER A 99 -6.74 0.57 11.08
CA SER A 99 -5.64 1.31 10.43
C SER A 99 -4.27 0.65 10.64
N ASN A 100 -3.97 0.20 11.85
CA ASN A 100 -2.67 -0.37 12.19
C ASN A 100 -2.39 -1.72 11.54
N ASP A 101 -3.43 -2.53 11.29
CA ASP A 101 -3.26 -3.81 10.58
C ASP A 101 -2.64 -3.59 9.19
N VAL A 102 -2.99 -2.48 8.55
CA VAL A 102 -2.46 -2.09 7.23
C VAL A 102 -1.13 -1.35 7.36
N VAL A 103 -1.08 -0.30 8.19
CA VAL A 103 0.09 0.59 8.32
C VAL A 103 1.31 -0.19 8.79
N ASP A 104 1.19 -0.96 9.86
CA ASP A 104 2.34 -1.62 10.49
C ASP A 104 2.84 -2.78 9.61
N THR A 105 1.92 -3.53 9.00
CA THR A 105 2.27 -4.62 8.07
C THR A 105 2.96 -4.07 6.83
N ALA A 106 2.44 -2.99 6.24
CA ALA A 106 3.06 -2.36 5.08
C ALA A 106 4.42 -1.74 5.41
N GLN A 107 4.57 -1.15 6.59
CA GLN A 107 5.86 -0.66 7.07
C GLN A 107 6.87 -1.82 7.22
N ALA A 108 6.44 -2.99 7.71
CA ALA A 108 7.28 -4.18 7.74
C ALA A 108 7.74 -4.62 6.34
N LEU A 109 6.89 -4.47 5.31
CA LEU A 109 7.28 -4.71 3.91
C LEU A 109 8.35 -3.71 3.44
N GLN A 110 8.21 -2.41 3.72
CA GLN A 110 9.24 -1.40 3.40
C GLN A 110 10.56 -1.65 4.14
N LEU A 111 10.49 -2.12 5.39
CA LEU A 111 11.67 -2.52 6.16
C LEU A 111 12.35 -3.75 5.56
N LYS A 112 11.58 -4.73 5.07
CA LYS A 112 12.11 -5.89 4.35
C LYS A 112 12.83 -5.47 3.06
N GLU A 113 12.23 -4.59 2.26
CA GLU A 113 12.85 -4.03 1.06
C GLU A 113 14.16 -3.28 1.40
N SER A 114 14.12 -2.45 2.44
CA SER A 114 15.30 -1.73 2.93
C SER A 114 16.41 -2.68 3.39
N SER A 115 16.04 -3.74 4.11
CA SER A 115 16.97 -4.74 4.63
C SER A 115 17.64 -5.52 3.50
N ALA A 116 16.91 -5.85 2.44
CA ALA A 116 17.48 -6.50 1.26
C ALA A 116 18.54 -5.62 0.59
N LEU A 117 18.27 -4.33 0.45
CA LEU A 117 19.23 -3.37 -0.14
C LEU A 117 20.48 -3.20 0.73
N LEU A 118 20.33 -3.15 2.05
CA LEU A 118 21.46 -3.07 2.99
C LEU A 118 22.30 -4.35 2.96
N LEU A 119 21.65 -5.52 2.96
CA LEU A 119 22.34 -6.81 2.92
C LEU A 119 23.14 -6.99 1.62
N ALA A 120 22.62 -6.54 0.48
CA ALA A 120 23.36 -6.54 -0.78
C ALA A 120 24.63 -5.69 -0.68
N GLY A 121 24.51 -4.45 -0.18
CA GLY A 121 25.67 -3.57 -0.02
C GLY A 121 26.70 -4.09 1.00
N LEU A 122 26.27 -4.79 2.04
CA LEU A 122 27.18 -5.45 2.99
C LEU A 122 27.98 -6.58 2.32
N ARG A 123 27.35 -7.37 1.44
CA ARG A 123 28.04 -8.44 0.70
C ARG A 123 29.08 -7.86 -0.26
N GLU A 124 28.71 -6.83 -1.01
CA GLU A 124 29.65 -6.13 -1.91
C GLU A 124 30.87 -5.57 -1.16
N LEU A 125 30.66 -5.03 0.04
CA LEU A 125 31.76 -4.56 0.88
C LEU A 125 32.64 -5.70 1.38
N LEU A 126 32.04 -6.82 1.81
CA LEU A 126 32.79 -7.98 2.29
C LEU A 126 33.63 -8.63 1.18
N ASP A 127 33.19 -8.59 -0.08
CA ASP A 127 33.92 -9.17 -1.21
C ASP A 127 35.23 -8.41 -1.55
N ILE A 128 35.39 -7.17 -1.07
CA ILE A 128 36.56 -6.32 -1.35
C ILE A 128 37.44 -6.04 -0.11
N LEU A 129 37.07 -6.58 1.05
CA LEU A 129 37.85 -6.51 2.30
C LEU A 129 38.67 -7.79 2.50
#